data_AF-A0A317F9A2-F1
#
_entry.id   AF-A0A317F9A2-F1
#
_cell.length_a   1.000
_cell.length_b   1.000
_cell.length_c   1.000
_cell.angle_alpha   90.00
_cell.angle_beta   90.00
_cell.angle_gamma   90.00
#
_symmetry.space_group_name_H-M   'P 1'
#
loop_
_entity.id
_entity.type
_entity.pdbx_description
1 polymer ?
#
loop_
_entity_poly.entity_id
_entity_poly.type
_entity_poly.pdbx_seq_one_letter_code
_entity_poly.pdbx_strand_id
1 'polypeptide(L)'
;MRRFYGWATPNSQRVSIMLEELGLTYAVTPVNIRARAQFAPEILALNPYGKIPILEEDGAPPLFESGAILLHLAEAHGRFLPAAGPARGAALSWLMVVLTSLGPFTGQAHHWTELAPEKPEAARRHTVALVARAYAVLETRLGASPFLAGDEYGLADIAAYPWIARHGWAEQRLEDFPALARWFAMVGARPAVQRGMQVPAGARLE
;
A
#
# COMPACT_ATOMS: atom_id res chain seq x y z
N MET A 1 23.05 -2.31 7.43
CA MET A 1 21.77 -2.53 8.13
C MET A 1 20.67 -1.90 7.31
N ARG A 2 19.54 -2.59 7.08
CA ARG A 2 18.38 -2.00 6.39
C ARG A 2 17.80 -0.85 7.20
N ARG A 3 17.51 0.27 6.54
CA ARG A 3 16.79 1.40 7.15
C ARG A 3 15.56 1.75 6.31
N PHE A 4 14.42 1.79 6.97
CA PHE A 4 13.12 2.09 6.38
C PHE A 4 12.64 3.45 6.84
N TYR A 5 12.46 4.38 5.90
CA TYR A 5 11.89 5.70 6.16
C TYR A 5 10.41 5.68 5.80
N GLY A 6 9.56 5.91 6.78
CA GLY A 6 8.13 5.77 6.60
C GLY A 6 7.30 6.57 7.59
N TRP A 7 6.01 6.61 7.32
CA TRP A 7 4.99 7.16 8.21
C TRP A 7 3.76 6.26 8.22
N ALA A 8 2.78 6.53 9.08
CA ALA A 8 1.55 5.75 9.18
C ALA A 8 0.61 5.97 7.96
N THR A 9 1.08 5.68 6.76
CA THR A 9 0.38 5.86 5.47
C THR A 9 0.25 4.52 4.72
N PRO A 10 -0.76 4.35 3.86
CA PRO A 10 -0.92 3.13 3.07
C PRO A 10 0.30 2.76 2.20
N ASN A 11 1.01 3.76 1.67
CA ASN A 11 2.19 3.53 0.83
C ASN A 11 3.40 3.06 1.64
N SER A 12 3.60 3.58 2.86
CA SER A 12 4.63 3.05 3.76
C SER A 12 4.26 1.68 4.31
N GLN A 13 2.99 1.50 4.69
CA GLN A 13 2.51 0.26 5.31
C GLN A 13 2.67 -0.96 4.40
N ARG A 14 2.53 -0.83 3.07
CA ARG A 14 2.79 -1.98 2.18
C ARG A 14 4.25 -2.44 2.22
N VAL A 15 5.20 -1.50 2.40
CA VAL A 15 6.62 -1.82 2.48
C VAL A 15 6.94 -2.45 3.82
N SER A 16 6.43 -1.92 4.94
CA SER A 16 6.61 -2.58 6.24
C SER A 16 5.97 -3.96 6.28
N ILE A 17 4.77 -4.16 5.70
CA ILE A 17 4.17 -5.49 5.54
C ILE A 17 5.11 -6.43 4.77
N MET A 18 5.69 -5.98 3.65
CA MET A 18 6.62 -6.80 2.88
C MET A 18 7.88 -7.18 3.67
N LEU A 19 8.45 -6.23 4.41
CA LEU A 19 9.60 -6.48 5.28
C LEU A 19 9.28 -7.52 6.36
N GLU A 20 8.09 -7.43 6.97
CA GLU A 20 7.59 -8.39 7.97
C GLU A 20 7.29 -9.77 7.38
N GLU A 21 6.72 -9.85 6.17
CA GLU A 21 6.42 -11.08 5.44
C GLU A 21 7.70 -11.84 5.05
N LEU A 22 8.76 -11.08 4.74
CA LEU A 22 10.09 -11.60 4.46
C LEU A 22 10.89 -11.91 5.73
N GLY A 23 10.44 -11.48 6.91
CA GLY A 23 11.16 -11.66 8.17
C GLY A 23 12.48 -10.89 8.23
N LEU A 24 12.56 -9.75 7.53
CA LEU A 24 13.78 -8.96 7.47
C LEU A 24 13.94 -8.11 8.72
N THR A 25 15.17 -7.97 9.20
CA THR A 25 15.51 -6.96 10.21
C THR A 25 15.73 -5.61 9.53
N TYR A 26 15.10 -4.56 10.04
CA TYR A 26 15.21 -3.19 9.57
C TYR A 26 15.06 -2.19 10.71
N ALA A 27 15.77 -1.07 10.64
CA ALA A 27 15.56 0.07 11.53
C ALA A 27 14.54 1.03 10.91
N VAL A 28 13.62 1.56 11.72
CA VAL A 28 12.58 2.49 11.27
C VAL A 28 12.99 3.92 11.57
N THR A 29 12.95 4.78 10.57
CA THR A 29 13.09 6.23 10.69
C THR A 29 11.73 6.88 10.40
N PRO A 30 10.99 7.35 11.42
CA PRO A 30 9.71 8.00 11.20
C PRO A 30 9.89 9.35 10.51
N VAL A 31 9.20 9.56 9.40
CA VAL A 31 9.20 10.84 8.65
C VAL A 31 7.81 11.45 8.69
N ASN A 32 7.56 12.37 9.63
CA ASN A 32 6.24 12.96 9.82
C ASN A 32 5.87 13.89 8.66
N ILE A 33 4.97 13.41 7.78
CA ILE A 33 4.55 14.16 6.59
C ILE A 33 3.67 15.37 6.90
N ARG A 34 3.02 15.41 8.07
CA ARG A 34 2.22 16.57 8.53
C ARG A 34 3.13 17.72 8.94
N ALA A 35 4.28 17.39 9.52
CA ALA A 35 5.33 18.35 9.84
C ALA A 35 6.20 18.72 8.61
N ARG A 36 5.82 18.25 7.41
CA ARG A 36 6.56 18.49 6.15
C ARG A 36 8.01 17.97 6.18
N ALA A 37 8.31 16.99 7.05
CA ALA A 37 9.66 16.44 7.23
C ALA A 37 10.22 15.74 5.98
N GLN A 38 9.35 15.30 5.07
CA GLN A 38 9.74 14.71 3.79
C GLN A 38 10.44 15.68 2.83
N PHE A 39 10.43 16.98 3.14
CA PHE A 39 11.16 18.00 2.39
C PHE A 39 12.46 18.44 3.07
N ALA A 40 12.84 17.83 4.20
CA ALA A 40 14.12 18.11 4.83
C ALA A 40 15.27 17.71 3.87
N PRO A 41 16.38 18.48 3.81
CA PRO A 41 17.47 18.22 2.87
C PRO A 41 18.01 16.79 2.91
N GLU A 42 18.11 16.20 4.09
CA GLU A 42 18.57 14.83 4.30
C GLU A 42 17.61 13.77 3.73
N ILE A 43 16.30 14.04 3.69
CA ILE A 43 15.32 13.15 3.06
C ILE A 43 15.30 13.35 1.55
N LEU A 44 15.42 14.60 1.07
CA LEU A 44 15.49 14.90 -0.37
C LEU A 44 16.75 14.34 -1.03
N ALA A 45 17.85 14.22 -0.28
CA ALA A 45 19.06 13.54 -0.75
C ALA A 45 18.83 12.04 -1.02
N LEU A 46 17.88 11.41 -0.31
CA LEU A 46 17.52 10.00 -0.50
C LEU A 46 16.40 9.82 -1.54
N ASN A 47 15.43 10.73 -1.56
CA ASN A 47 14.33 10.75 -2.51
C ASN A 47 14.02 12.19 -2.96
N PRO A 48 14.45 12.60 -4.17
CA PRO A 48 14.25 13.97 -4.65
C PRO A 48 12.77 14.31 -4.90
N TYR A 49 11.90 13.31 -4.95
CA TYR A 49 10.45 13.52 -5.11
C TYR A 49 9.78 14.04 -3.82
N GLY A 50 10.46 13.98 -2.68
CA GLY A 50 9.93 14.45 -1.39
C GLY A 50 8.73 13.63 -0.92
N LYS A 51 8.79 12.30 -1.07
CA LYS A 51 7.76 11.36 -0.62
C LYS A 51 8.36 10.20 0.17
N ILE A 52 7.49 9.53 0.93
CA ILE A 52 7.75 8.26 1.61
C ILE A 52 6.86 7.17 1.00
N PRO A 53 7.26 5.88 1.07
CA PRO A 53 8.44 5.32 1.75
C PRO A 53 9.78 5.46 1.00
N ILE A 54 10.87 5.25 1.74
CA ILE A 54 12.24 5.05 1.24
C ILE A 54 12.84 3.82 1.94
N LEU A 55 13.62 3.01 1.22
CA LEU A 55 14.39 1.90 1.76
C LEU A 55 15.87 2.09 1.43
N GLU A 56 16.73 2.05 2.45
CA GLU A 56 18.18 2.00 2.29
C GLU A 56 18.71 0.61 2.64
N GLU A 57 19.63 0.12 1.80
CA GLU A 57 20.37 -1.13 1.99
C GLU A 57 21.88 -0.88 1.83
N ASP A 58 22.71 -1.65 2.54
CA ASP A 58 24.15 -1.44 2.52
C ASP A 58 24.73 -1.65 1.12
N GLY A 59 25.53 -0.69 0.66
CA GLY A 59 26.21 -0.78 -0.63
C GLY A 59 25.29 -0.62 -1.85
N ALA A 60 24.02 -0.25 -1.65
CA ALA A 60 23.07 0.01 -2.73
C ALA A 60 22.55 1.46 -2.67
N PRO A 61 22.17 2.06 -3.82
CA PRO A 61 21.45 3.32 -3.83
C PRO A 61 20.11 3.22 -3.07
N PRO A 62 19.64 4.29 -2.42
CA PRO A 62 18.31 4.32 -1.80
C PRO A 62 17.20 4.03 -2.81
N LEU A 63 16.22 3.22 -2.41
CA LEU A 63 15.04 2.91 -3.19
C LEU A 63 13.86 3.75 -2.71
N PHE A 64 13.15 4.36 -3.65
CA PHE A 64 11.88 5.05 -3.41
C PHE A 64 10.84 4.56 -4.41
N GLU A 65 9.60 5.03 -4.28
CA GLU A 65 8.39 4.43 -4.86
C GLU A 65 8.07 3.05 -4.26
N SER A 66 6.96 3.00 -3.51
CA SER A 66 6.57 1.80 -2.76
C SER A 66 6.41 0.56 -3.65
N GLY A 67 5.96 0.71 -4.90
CA GLY A 67 5.87 -0.40 -5.86
C GLY A 67 7.23 -0.92 -6.31
N ALA A 68 8.21 -0.04 -6.53
CA ALA A 68 9.57 -0.42 -6.90
C ALA A 68 10.28 -1.15 -5.74
N ILE A 69 10.11 -0.65 -4.51
CA ILE A 69 10.62 -1.31 -3.30
C ILE A 69 10.02 -2.72 -3.16
N LEU A 70 8.71 -2.87 -3.34
CA LEU A 70 8.04 -4.18 -3.29
C LEU A 70 8.60 -5.15 -4.34
N LEU A 71 8.75 -4.71 -5.59
CA LEU A 71 9.31 -5.52 -6.67
C LEU A 71 10.75 -5.95 -6.36
N HIS A 72 11.59 -5.01 -5.94
CA HIS A 72 12.97 -5.28 -5.57
C HIS A 72 13.07 -6.36 -4.48
N LEU A 73 12.31 -6.21 -3.40
CA LEU A 73 12.28 -7.17 -2.30
C LEU A 73 11.71 -8.53 -2.72
N ALA A 74 10.69 -8.57 -3.57
CA ALA A 74 10.13 -9.82 -4.07
C ALA A 74 11.13 -10.60 -4.93
N GLU A 75 11.85 -9.90 -5.80
CA GLU A 75 12.85 -10.49 -6.69
C GLU A 75 14.09 -10.95 -5.93
N ALA A 76 14.63 -10.12 -5.04
CA ALA A 76 15.81 -10.43 -4.25
C ALA A 76 15.63 -11.68 -3.36
N HIS A 77 14.39 -11.98 -2.99
CA HIS A 77 14.05 -13.10 -2.11
C HIS A 77 13.28 -14.24 -2.80
N GLY A 78 12.90 -14.10 -4.07
CA GLY A 78 12.12 -15.11 -4.80
C GLY A 78 10.76 -15.41 -4.17
N ARG A 79 10.10 -14.41 -3.56
CA ARG A 79 8.81 -14.57 -2.84
C ARG A 79 7.78 -13.54 -3.29
N PHE A 80 6.50 -13.90 -3.22
CA PHE A 80 5.34 -13.03 -3.50
C PHE A 80 5.16 -12.54 -4.95
N LEU A 81 6.04 -12.97 -5.86
CA LEU A 81 5.94 -12.69 -7.29
C LEU A 81 6.46 -13.93 -8.07
N PRO A 82 5.70 -14.49 -9.01
CA PRO A 82 6.21 -15.55 -9.87
C PRO A 82 7.46 -15.11 -10.63
N ALA A 83 8.44 -16.01 -10.75
CA ALA A 83 9.74 -15.69 -11.36
C ALA A 83 9.61 -15.30 -12.84
N ALA A 84 8.73 -15.98 -13.59
CA ALA A 84 8.54 -15.76 -15.03
C ALA A 84 7.16 -16.24 -15.50
N GLY A 85 6.89 -16.03 -16.80
CA GLY A 85 5.74 -16.59 -17.50
C GLY A 85 4.42 -15.85 -17.27
N PRO A 86 3.30 -16.41 -17.75
CA PRO A 86 1.99 -15.75 -17.72
C PRO A 86 1.51 -15.36 -16.32
N ALA A 87 1.80 -16.18 -15.31
CA ALA A 87 1.43 -15.90 -13.92
C ALA A 87 2.11 -14.63 -13.39
N ARG A 88 3.37 -14.38 -13.77
CA ARG A 88 4.07 -13.12 -13.44
C ARG A 88 3.37 -11.92 -14.08
N GLY A 89 3.02 -12.03 -15.36
CA GLY A 89 2.29 -10.97 -16.08
C GLY A 89 0.94 -10.64 -15.45
N ALA A 90 0.21 -11.65 -15.00
CA ALA A 90 -1.05 -11.48 -14.28
C ALA A 90 -0.83 -10.77 -12.92
N ALA A 91 0.17 -11.22 -12.14
CA ALA A 91 0.50 -10.59 -10.86
C ALA A 91 0.91 -9.12 -11.01
N LEU A 92 1.73 -8.80 -12.01
CA LEU A 92 2.14 -7.42 -12.32
C LEU A 92 0.95 -6.57 -12.77
N SER A 93 0.03 -7.12 -13.58
CA SER A 93 -1.19 -6.40 -13.98
C SER A 93 -2.00 -5.95 -12.76
N TRP A 94 -2.23 -6.84 -11.79
CA TRP A 94 -2.96 -6.51 -10.57
C TRP A 94 -2.19 -5.55 -9.66
N LEU A 95 -0.87 -5.69 -9.55
CA LEU A 95 -0.03 -4.72 -8.85
C LEU A 95 -0.17 -3.32 -9.49
N MET A 96 -0.18 -3.23 -10.82
CA MET A 96 -0.36 -1.96 -11.52
C MET A 96 -1.76 -1.38 -11.31
N VAL A 97 -2.83 -2.18 -11.31
CA VAL A 97 -4.18 -1.72 -10.94
C VAL A 97 -4.16 -1.07 -9.55
N VAL A 98 -3.46 -1.66 -8.60
CA VAL A 98 -3.35 -1.10 -7.24
C VAL A 98 -2.57 0.22 -7.24
N LEU A 99 -1.42 0.27 -7.92
CA LEU A 99 -0.52 1.42 -7.93
C LEU A 99 -1.06 2.62 -8.70
N THR A 100 -1.82 2.39 -9.78
CA THR A 100 -2.25 3.45 -10.71
C THR A 100 -3.73 3.82 -10.55
N SER A 101 -4.54 2.95 -9.93
CA SER A 101 -5.98 3.19 -9.77
C SER A 101 -6.39 3.17 -8.30
N LEU A 102 -6.35 2.02 -7.63
CA LEU A 102 -6.87 1.89 -6.26
C LEU A 102 -6.22 2.92 -5.31
N GLY A 103 -4.89 2.98 -5.29
CA GLY A 103 -4.16 3.90 -4.42
C GLY A 103 -4.43 5.37 -4.73
N PRO A 104 -4.18 5.85 -5.97
CA PRO A 104 -4.44 7.23 -6.35
C PRO A 104 -5.90 7.67 -6.15
N PHE A 105 -6.89 6.84 -6.50
CA PHE A 105 -8.30 7.17 -6.30
C PHE A 105 -8.66 7.25 -4.82
N THR A 106 -8.19 6.30 -4.02
CA THR A 106 -8.44 6.28 -2.57
C THR A 106 -7.75 7.45 -1.86
N GLY A 107 -6.53 7.80 -2.27
CA GLY A 107 -5.84 8.98 -1.73
C GLY A 107 -6.57 10.30 -2.03
N GLN A 108 -7.17 10.43 -3.21
CA GLN A 108 -8.03 11.57 -3.54
C GLN A 108 -9.32 11.55 -2.70
N ALA A 109 -9.96 10.40 -2.54
CA ALA A 109 -11.14 10.28 -1.68
C ALA A 109 -10.81 10.69 -0.24
N HIS A 110 -9.77 10.10 0.37
CA HIS A 110 -9.30 10.46 1.72
C HIS A 110 -9.05 11.96 1.88
N HIS A 111 -8.52 12.61 0.84
CA HIS A 111 -8.33 14.06 0.88
C HIS A 111 -9.66 14.79 1.02
N TRP A 112 -10.63 14.53 0.15
CA TRP A 112 -11.89 15.27 0.09
C TRP A 112 -12.93 14.84 1.13
N THR A 113 -12.75 13.70 1.80
CA THR A 113 -13.63 13.21 2.87
C THR A 113 -13.11 13.56 4.26
N GLU A 114 -11.80 13.42 4.50
CA GLU A 114 -11.21 13.51 5.84
C GLU A 114 -10.23 14.67 5.99
N LEU A 115 -9.29 14.81 5.06
CA LEU A 115 -8.07 15.59 5.30
C LEU A 115 -8.15 17.06 4.89
N ALA A 116 -8.93 17.41 3.86
CA ALA A 116 -9.02 18.77 3.36
C ALA A 116 -9.79 19.67 4.34
N PRO A 117 -9.36 20.93 4.55
CA PRO A 117 -10.08 21.87 5.41
C PRO A 117 -11.46 22.22 4.86
N GLU A 118 -11.59 22.25 3.52
CA GLU A 118 -12.84 22.41 2.80
C GLU A 118 -13.12 21.15 1.99
N LYS A 119 -14.37 20.69 1.99
CA LYS A 119 -14.77 19.40 1.40
C LYS A 119 -15.93 19.61 0.41
N PRO A 120 -15.65 20.16 -0.79
CA PRO A 120 -16.69 20.41 -1.78
C PRO A 120 -17.40 19.12 -2.17
N GLU A 121 -18.74 19.11 -2.08
CA GLU A 121 -19.53 17.90 -2.28
C GLU A 121 -19.32 17.26 -3.65
N ALA A 122 -19.09 18.06 -4.70
CA ALA A 122 -18.79 17.56 -6.03
C ALA A 122 -17.48 16.76 -6.09
N ALA A 123 -16.41 17.27 -5.44
CA ALA A 123 -15.10 16.61 -5.41
C ALA A 123 -15.15 15.33 -4.55
N ARG A 124 -15.79 15.41 -3.39
CA ARG A 124 -16.07 14.26 -2.51
C ARG A 124 -16.82 13.17 -3.25
N ARG A 125 -18.00 13.47 -3.82
CA ARG A 125 -18.81 12.49 -4.57
C ARG A 125 -18.06 11.86 -5.73
N HIS A 126 -17.33 12.66 -6.50
CA HIS A 126 -16.56 12.15 -7.64
C HIS A 126 -15.50 11.14 -7.21
N THR A 127 -14.71 11.49 -6.18
CA THR A 127 -13.59 10.66 -5.73
C THR A 127 -14.05 9.40 -4.98
N VAL A 128 -15.11 9.50 -4.17
CA VAL A 128 -15.78 8.34 -3.57
C VAL A 128 -16.31 7.38 -4.64
N ALA A 129 -16.91 7.90 -5.72
CA ALA A 129 -17.40 7.06 -6.83
C ALA A 129 -16.26 6.34 -7.58
N LEU A 130 -15.07 6.95 -7.70
CA LEU A 130 -13.90 6.28 -8.28
C LEU A 130 -13.44 5.09 -7.43
N VAL A 131 -13.46 5.23 -6.10
CA VAL A 131 -13.11 4.15 -5.18
C VAL A 131 -14.16 3.03 -5.24
N ALA A 132 -15.46 3.37 -5.24
CA ALA A 132 -16.53 2.39 -5.39
C ALA A 132 -16.39 1.57 -6.69
N ARG A 133 -16.02 2.22 -7.80
CA ARG A 133 -15.74 1.52 -9.06
C ARG A 133 -14.54 0.57 -8.94
N ALA A 134 -13.47 1.00 -8.26
CA ALA A 134 -12.32 0.12 -8.01
C ALA A 134 -12.73 -1.09 -7.15
N TYR A 135 -13.54 -0.88 -6.10
CA TYR A 135 -14.01 -1.96 -5.22
C TYR A 135 -14.89 -2.95 -5.97
N ALA A 136 -15.77 -2.50 -6.88
CA ALA A 136 -16.56 -3.40 -7.72
C ALA A 136 -15.70 -4.30 -8.63
N VAL A 137 -14.58 -3.77 -9.15
CA VAL A 137 -13.61 -4.56 -9.93
C VAL A 137 -12.91 -5.59 -9.03
N LEU A 138 -12.48 -5.19 -7.84
CA LEU A 138 -11.84 -6.10 -6.88
C LEU A 138 -12.83 -7.19 -6.41
N GLU A 139 -14.08 -6.84 -6.13
CA GLU A 139 -15.14 -7.78 -5.75
C GLU A 139 -15.33 -8.84 -6.82
N THR A 140 -15.47 -8.43 -8.08
CA THR A 140 -15.60 -9.38 -9.20
C THR A 140 -14.39 -10.29 -9.30
N ARG A 141 -13.18 -9.75 -9.17
CA ARG A 141 -11.94 -10.54 -9.23
C ARG A 141 -11.85 -11.54 -8.09
N LEU A 142 -12.08 -11.09 -6.86
CA LEU A 142 -12.00 -11.90 -5.65
C LEU A 142 -13.18 -12.88 -5.55
N GLY A 143 -14.28 -12.65 -6.29
CA GLY A 143 -15.33 -13.65 -6.48
C GLY A 143 -14.83 -14.89 -7.25
N ALA A 144 -13.84 -14.72 -8.13
CA ALA A 144 -13.30 -15.79 -8.97
C ALA A 144 -11.98 -16.40 -8.45
N SER A 145 -11.34 -15.80 -7.44
CA SER A 145 -10.02 -16.20 -6.97
C SER A 145 -9.81 -15.79 -5.50
N PRO A 146 -9.05 -16.55 -4.70
CA PRO A 146 -8.82 -16.19 -3.31
C PRO A 146 -7.98 -14.93 -3.15
N PHE A 147 -7.06 -14.65 -4.08
CA PHE A 147 -6.20 -13.47 -4.09
C PHE A 147 -6.26 -12.73 -5.43
N LEU A 148 -5.75 -11.50 -5.46
CA LEU A 148 -5.84 -10.65 -6.64
C LEU A 148 -5.15 -11.26 -7.86
N ALA A 149 -3.97 -11.85 -7.68
CA ALA A 149 -3.18 -12.40 -8.78
C ALA A 149 -3.48 -13.87 -9.12
N GLY A 150 -4.28 -14.57 -8.31
CA GLY A 150 -4.54 -16.00 -8.49
C GLY A 150 -4.74 -16.72 -7.17
N ASP A 151 -4.30 -17.98 -7.11
CA ASP A 151 -4.53 -18.85 -5.96
C ASP A 151 -3.57 -18.57 -4.80
N GLU A 152 -2.50 -17.81 -5.04
CA GLU A 152 -1.47 -17.49 -4.06
C GLU A 152 -1.46 -16.00 -3.69
N TYR A 153 -1.19 -15.74 -2.41
CA TYR A 153 -0.97 -14.40 -1.87
C TYR A 153 0.31 -13.78 -2.45
N GLY A 154 0.22 -12.54 -2.95
CA GLY A 154 1.37 -11.89 -3.60
C GLY A 154 1.42 -10.38 -3.46
N LEU A 155 2.29 -9.77 -4.28
CA LEU A 155 2.56 -8.33 -4.26
C LEU A 155 1.31 -7.47 -4.42
N ALA A 156 0.37 -7.88 -5.27
CA ALA A 156 -0.88 -7.14 -5.47
C ALA A 156 -1.68 -7.04 -4.16
N ASP A 157 -1.73 -8.13 -3.39
CA ASP A 157 -2.48 -8.18 -2.14
C ASP A 157 -1.79 -7.34 -1.05
N ILE A 158 -0.47 -7.49 -0.91
CA ILE A 158 0.38 -6.68 -0.01
C ILE A 158 0.19 -5.18 -0.30
N ALA A 159 0.19 -4.80 -1.58
CA ALA A 159 0.04 -3.42 -2.00
C ALA A 159 -1.38 -2.86 -1.77
N ALA A 160 -2.41 -3.70 -1.94
CA ALA A 160 -3.80 -3.28 -1.85
C ALA A 160 -4.27 -3.12 -0.41
N TYR A 161 -3.85 -4.02 0.49
CA TYR A 161 -4.42 -4.13 1.83
C TYR A 161 -4.40 -2.82 2.63
N PRO A 162 -3.30 -2.05 2.71
CA PRO A 162 -3.28 -0.83 3.51
C PRO A 162 -4.24 0.26 3.01
N TRP A 163 -4.57 0.29 1.70
CA TRP A 163 -5.57 1.22 1.17
C TRP A 163 -6.99 0.81 1.57
N ILE A 164 -7.28 -0.50 1.51
CA ILE A 164 -8.59 -1.05 1.87
C ILE A 164 -8.80 -1.04 3.39
N ALA A 165 -7.73 -1.15 4.19
CA ALA A 165 -7.80 -1.04 5.64
C ALA A 165 -8.33 0.32 6.15
N ARG A 166 -8.36 1.34 5.28
CA ARG A 166 -8.96 2.65 5.53
C ARG A 166 -10.19 2.91 4.66
N HIS A 167 -10.96 1.87 4.34
CA HIS A 167 -12.14 1.95 3.47
C HIS A 167 -13.16 2.99 3.96
N GLY A 168 -13.34 3.15 5.28
CA GLY A 168 -14.28 4.09 5.87
C GLY A 168 -13.97 5.55 5.53
N TRP A 169 -12.69 5.91 5.42
CA TRP A 169 -12.26 7.24 4.97
C TRP A 169 -12.59 7.49 3.49
N ALA A 170 -12.89 6.46 2.71
CA ALA A 170 -13.39 6.60 1.35
C ALA A 170 -14.91 6.33 1.27
N GLU A 171 -15.60 6.30 2.41
CA GLU A 171 -17.04 6.05 2.56
C GLU A 171 -17.49 4.72 1.94
N GLN A 172 -16.56 3.77 1.87
CA GLN A 172 -16.86 2.43 1.43
C GLN A 172 -17.21 1.56 2.63
N ARG A 173 -18.17 0.68 2.43
CA ARG A 173 -18.59 -0.34 3.39
C ARG A 173 -18.21 -1.71 2.83
N LEU A 174 -17.40 -2.46 3.57
CA LEU A 174 -16.96 -3.78 3.09
C LEU A 174 -18.11 -4.77 3.02
N GLU A 175 -19.17 -4.58 3.81
CA GLU A 175 -20.37 -5.43 3.78
C GLU A 175 -21.06 -5.43 2.41
N ASP A 176 -20.88 -4.39 1.61
CA ASP A 176 -21.44 -4.29 0.26
C ASP A 176 -20.63 -5.10 -0.78
N PHE A 177 -19.47 -5.63 -0.39
CA PHE A 177 -18.54 -6.38 -1.25
C PHE A 177 -18.09 -7.69 -0.56
N PRO A 178 -18.92 -8.76 -0.58
CA PRO A 178 -18.66 -9.96 0.21
C PRO A 178 -17.34 -10.67 -0.10
N ALA A 179 -16.92 -10.76 -1.36
CA ALA A 179 -15.66 -11.40 -1.72
C ALA A 179 -14.45 -10.55 -1.30
N LEU A 180 -14.56 -9.23 -1.43
CA LEU A 180 -13.55 -8.28 -0.93
C LEU A 180 -13.47 -8.31 0.60
N ALA A 181 -14.60 -8.36 1.31
CA ALA A 181 -14.63 -8.49 2.77
C ALA A 181 -13.97 -9.78 3.25
N ARG A 182 -14.25 -10.91 2.57
CA ARG A 182 -13.58 -12.19 2.84
C ARG A 182 -12.07 -12.09 2.64
N TRP A 183 -11.63 -11.53 1.52
CA TRP A 183 -10.21 -11.30 1.25
C TRP A 183 -9.57 -10.40 2.30
N PHE A 184 -10.26 -9.32 2.70
CA PHE A 184 -9.78 -8.37 3.69
C PHE A 184 -9.56 -9.04 5.05
N ALA A 185 -10.52 -9.83 5.52
CA ALA A 185 -10.40 -10.60 6.75
C ALA A 185 -9.23 -11.61 6.69
N MET A 186 -9.11 -12.34 5.57
CA MET A 186 -8.05 -13.33 5.38
C MET A 186 -6.65 -12.70 5.36
N VAL A 187 -6.45 -11.60 4.61
CA VAL A 187 -5.16 -10.91 4.56
C VAL A 187 -4.85 -10.21 5.88
N GLY A 188 -5.85 -9.60 6.53
CA GLY A 188 -5.69 -8.92 7.81
C GLY A 188 -5.41 -9.86 8.99
N ALA A 189 -5.76 -11.14 8.89
CA ALA A 189 -5.42 -12.15 9.88
C ALA A 189 -3.93 -12.57 9.84
N ARG A 190 -3.18 -12.21 8.80
CA ARG A 190 -1.77 -12.58 8.67
C ARG A 190 -0.92 -11.84 9.73
N PRO A 191 -0.08 -12.53 10.52
CA PRO A 191 0.73 -11.88 11.55
C PRO A 191 1.66 -10.80 11.02
N ALA A 192 2.24 -10.99 9.84
CA ALA A 192 3.11 -10.00 9.20
C ALA A 192 2.34 -8.75 8.75
N VAL A 193 1.10 -8.90 8.28
CA VAL A 193 0.22 -7.78 7.95
C VAL A 193 -0.09 -6.97 9.20
N GLN A 194 -0.46 -7.64 10.29
CA GLN A 194 -0.74 -6.97 11.57
C GLN A 194 0.47 -6.18 12.09
N ARG A 195 1.67 -6.79 12.09
CA ARG A 195 2.91 -6.10 12.50
C ARG A 195 3.23 -4.93 11.57
N GLY A 196 3.19 -5.15 10.26
CA GLY A 196 3.52 -4.13 9.26
C GLY A 196 2.60 -2.92 9.31
N MET A 197 1.31 -3.12 9.59
CA MET A 197 0.34 -2.02 9.75
C MET A 197 0.61 -1.13 10.95
N GLN A 198 1.34 -1.62 11.97
CA GLN A 198 1.71 -0.86 13.16
C GLN A 198 3.00 -0.04 12.98
N VAL A 199 3.62 -0.05 11.80
CA VAL A 199 4.88 0.66 11.55
C VAL A 199 4.64 2.03 10.89
N PRO A 200 5.27 3.12 11.38
CA PRO A 200 6.03 3.23 12.63
C PRO A 200 5.13 3.16 13.88
N ALA A 201 5.64 2.54 14.94
CA ALA A 201 4.88 2.36 16.18
C ALA A 201 4.45 3.71 16.78
N GLY A 202 3.17 3.81 17.17
CA GLY A 202 2.60 5.01 17.78
C GLY A 202 2.30 6.17 16.82
N ALA A 203 2.69 6.07 15.53
CA ALA A 203 2.38 7.09 14.55
C ALA A 203 0.92 7.01 14.07
N ARG A 204 0.31 8.17 13.83
CA ARG A 204 -1.02 8.29 13.24
C ARG A 204 -0.99 9.24 12.05
N LEU A 205 -1.91 9.02 11.12
CA LEU A 205 -2.06 9.87 9.94
C LEU A 205 -2.93 11.09 10.22
N GLU A 206 -3.96 10.91 11.04
CA GLU A 206 -4.86 11.95 11.54
C GLU A 206 -4.11 13.02 12.33
#